data_AF-A0A919VBM5-F1
#
_entry.id   AF-A0A919VBM5-F1
#
_cell.length_a   1.000
_cell.length_b   1.000
_cell.length_c   1.000
_cell.angle_alpha   90.00
_cell.angle_beta   90.00
_cell.angle_gamma   90.00
#
_symmetry.space_group_name_H-M   'P 1'
#
loop_
_entity.id
_entity.type
_entity.pdbx_description
1 polymer ?
#
loop_
_entity_poly.entity_id
_entity_poly.type
_entity_poly.pdbx_seq_one_letter_code
_entity_poly.pdbx_strand_id
1 'polypeptide(L)'
;MVLKAHATVVPWLPALPSRAVESAYYSIAALIAAQPANRRAEKPASELPAPPEVPTEEEKKSERPTASLGETLGLAVRDKKLNLDTTEARLLLLCRQDVTGLHRQLPGLVRQLTAKELTPDWGRLLIDLSRWGHGRDRVVKRWIQDFHRTISLTVDNANSENEE
;
A
#
# COMPACT_ATOMS: atom_id res chain seq x y z
N MET A 1 23.38 -8.23 8.16
CA MET A 1 21.98 -8.32 7.67
C MET A 1 21.69 -7.30 6.55
N VAL A 2 22.18 -6.05 6.65
CA VAL A 2 21.96 -4.98 5.66
C VAL A 2 22.44 -5.32 4.23
N LEU A 3 23.57 -6.02 4.10
CA LEU A 3 24.15 -6.44 2.81
C LEU A 3 23.23 -7.37 1.99
N LYS A 4 22.49 -8.27 2.63
CA LYS A 4 21.55 -9.17 1.93
C LYS A 4 20.32 -8.43 1.42
N ALA A 5 19.81 -7.47 2.20
CA ALA A 5 18.68 -6.64 1.76
C ALA A 5 19.05 -5.76 0.56
N HIS A 6 20.26 -5.21 0.52
CA HIS A 6 20.76 -4.44 -0.62
C HIS A 6 20.79 -5.28 -1.90
N ALA A 7 21.37 -6.48 -1.85
CA ALA A 7 21.44 -7.38 -3.02
C ALA A 7 20.06 -7.70 -3.63
N THR A 8 19.01 -7.76 -2.81
CA THR A 8 17.65 -8.02 -3.29
C THR A 8 16.96 -6.77 -3.83
N VAL A 9 17.17 -5.61 -3.21
CA VAL A 9 16.42 -4.38 -3.51
C VAL A 9 17.06 -3.58 -4.64
N VAL A 10 18.39 -3.49 -4.68
CA VAL A 10 19.14 -2.64 -5.63
C VAL A 10 18.79 -2.89 -7.10
N PRO A 11 18.61 -4.13 -7.61
CA PRO A 11 18.25 -4.36 -9.00
C PRO A 11 16.92 -3.72 -9.44
N TRP A 12 16.07 -3.33 -8.50
CA TRP A 12 14.76 -2.72 -8.75
C TRP A 12 14.76 -1.20 -8.58
N LEU A 13 15.86 -0.61 -8.09
CA LEU A 13 15.96 0.83 -7.94
C LEU A 13 16.22 1.49 -9.30
N PRO A 14 15.62 2.66 -9.56
CA PRO A 14 16.00 3.46 -10.72
C PRO A 14 17.45 3.92 -10.58
N ALA A 15 18.13 4.23 -11.70
CA ALA A 15 19.56 4.52 -11.75
C ALA A 15 20.02 5.67 -10.83
N LEU A 16 19.17 6.68 -10.59
CA LEU A 16 19.42 7.80 -9.67
C LEU A 16 18.19 7.99 -8.76
N PRO A 17 18.02 7.15 -7.74
CA PRO A 17 16.86 7.24 -6.86
C PRO A 17 17.02 8.42 -5.91
N SER A 18 15.96 9.22 -5.75
CA SER A 18 15.90 10.13 -4.61
C SER A 18 15.86 9.32 -3.29
N ARG A 19 16.32 9.91 -2.19
CA ARG A 19 16.29 9.27 -0.87
C ARG A 19 14.89 8.76 -0.48
N ALA A 20 13.83 9.46 -0.88
CA ALA A 20 12.45 9.06 -0.62
C ALA A 20 12.06 7.79 -1.41
N VAL A 21 12.49 7.71 -2.67
CA VAL A 21 12.27 6.52 -3.52
C VAL A 21 13.02 5.33 -2.93
N GLU A 22 14.32 5.48 -2.67
CA GLU A 22 15.13 4.42 -2.06
C GLU A 22 14.53 3.93 -0.73
N SER A 23 14.15 4.86 0.16
CA SER A 23 13.51 4.52 1.44
C SER A 23 12.18 3.78 1.25
N ALA A 24 11.40 4.12 0.22
CA ALA A 24 10.16 3.44 -0.11
C ALA A 24 10.41 1.99 -0.54
N TYR A 25 11.38 1.74 -1.43
CA TYR A 25 11.73 0.38 -1.87
C TYR A 25 12.17 -0.50 -0.69
N TYR A 26 13.10 -0.02 0.13
CA TYR A 26 13.56 -0.76 1.31
C TYR A 26 12.42 -0.99 2.32
N SER A 27 11.55 -0.01 2.51
CA SER A 27 10.41 -0.15 3.43
C SER A 27 9.42 -1.19 2.96
N ILE A 28 9.02 -1.17 1.68
CA ILE A 28 8.10 -2.16 1.12
C ILE A 28 8.71 -3.56 1.17
N ALA A 29 9.99 -3.71 0.79
CA ALA A 29 10.69 -4.98 0.87
C ALA A 29 10.72 -5.52 2.32
N ALA A 30 11.01 -4.66 3.30
CA ALA A 30 10.98 -5.04 4.71
C ALA A 30 9.58 -5.44 5.19
N LEU A 31 8.54 -4.72 4.76
CA LEU A 31 7.15 -5.03 5.14
C LEU A 31 6.68 -6.36 4.57
N ILE A 32 7.00 -6.66 3.30
CA ILE A 32 6.71 -7.95 2.67
C ILE A 32 7.48 -9.08 3.38
N ALA A 33 8.77 -8.85 3.65
CA ALA A 33 9.61 -9.82 4.35
C ALA A 33 9.21 -10.06 5.81
N ALA A 34 8.51 -9.12 6.45
CA ALA A 34 8.03 -9.23 7.83
C ALA A 34 6.65 -9.91 7.96
N GLN A 35 6.00 -10.28 6.86
CA GLN A 35 4.70 -10.97 6.90
C GLN A 35 4.79 -12.39 7.50
N PRO A 36 3.76 -12.85 8.23
CA PRO A 36 3.73 -14.17 8.85
C PRO A 36 3.84 -15.31 7.81
N ALA A 37 4.47 -16.41 8.21
CA ALA A 37 4.86 -17.51 7.31
C ALA A 37 3.69 -18.17 6.57
N ASN A 38 2.53 -18.34 7.23
CA ASN A 38 1.34 -18.94 6.60
C ASN A 38 0.87 -18.15 5.37
N ARG A 39 0.95 -16.82 5.42
CA ARG A 39 0.62 -15.95 4.29
C ARG A 39 1.68 -15.97 3.18
N ARG A 40 2.95 -16.22 3.51
CA ARG A 40 4.00 -16.39 2.49
C ARG A 40 3.80 -17.70 1.72
N ALA A 41 3.28 -18.74 2.36
CA ALA A 41 3.01 -20.03 1.74
C ALA A 41 1.80 -20.02 0.78
N GLU A 42 0.80 -19.16 1.03
CA GLU A 42 -0.37 -19.00 0.15
C GLU A 42 -0.04 -18.35 -1.20
N LYS A 43 1.06 -17.59 -1.28
CA LYS A 43 1.56 -17.08 -2.55
C LYS A 43 2.43 -18.18 -3.16
N PRO A 44 2.01 -18.87 -4.24
CA PRO A 44 2.83 -19.92 -4.84
C PRO A 44 4.19 -19.31 -5.18
N ALA A 45 5.27 -19.97 -4.74
CA ALA A 45 6.65 -19.53 -4.90
C ALA A 45 7.17 -19.55 -6.36
N SER A 46 6.27 -19.44 -7.33
CA SER A 46 6.59 -19.41 -8.75
C SER A 46 6.61 -17.95 -9.21
N GLU A 47 7.70 -17.61 -9.91
CA GLU A 47 8.09 -16.28 -10.40
C GLU A 47 8.63 -15.35 -9.31
N LEU A 48 9.92 -15.50 -9.02
CA LEU A 48 10.79 -14.32 -8.91
C LEU A 48 10.63 -13.55 -10.24
N PRO A 49 10.04 -12.35 -10.26
CA PRO A 49 10.04 -11.55 -11.48
C PRO A 49 11.50 -11.26 -11.81
N ALA A 50 11.92 -11.52 -13.04
CA ALA A 50 13.24 -11.12 -13.52
C ALA A 50 13.38 -9.60 -13.33
N PRO A 51 14.59 -9.07 -13.04
CA PRO A 51 14.80 -7.63 -13.00
C PRO A 51 14.23 -6.99 -14.28
N PRO A 52 13.52 -5.87 -14.20
CA PRO A 52 12.98 -5.25 -15.40
C PRO A 52 14.16 -4.83 -16.28
N GLU A 53 14.28 -5.46 -17.45
CA GLU A 53 15.07 -4.91 -18.54
C GLU A 53 14.55 -3.49 -18.82
N VAL A 54 15.48 -2.58 -19.06
CA VAL A 54 15.27 -1.13 -19.20
C VAL A 54 14.00 -0.83 -20.00
N PRO A 55 13.02 -0.07 -19.49
CA PRO A 55 11.72 0.06 -20.14
C PRO A 55 11.84 0.86 -21.44
N THR A 56 11.68 0.19 -22.58
CA THR A 56 11.32 0.83 -23.85
C THR A 56 9.89 1.36 -23.76
N GLU A 57 9.66 2.59 -24.22
CA GLU A 57 8.52 3.47 -23.94
C GLU A 57 7.13 3.03 -24.45
N GLU A 58 6.93 1.80 -24.92
CA GLU A 58 5.75 1.45 -25.72
C GLU A 58 4.86 0.30 -25.20
N GLU A 59 5.03 -0.15 -23.96
CA GLU A 59 4.06 -1.10 -23.37
C GLU A 59 2.89 -0.35 -22.70
N LYS A 60 1.77 -0.26 -23.42
CA LYS A 60 0.47 0.16 -22.90
C LYS A 60 0.11 -0.71 -21.69
N LYS A 61 0.39 -0.18 -20.51
CA LYS A 61 0.10 -0.75 -19.20
C LYS A 61 -1.40 -1.04 -19.11
N SER A 62 -1.77 -2.31 -19.13
CA SER A 62 -3.09 -2.75 -18.70
C SER A 62 -3.25 -2.32 -17.25
N GLU A 63 -3.96 -1.21 -17.03
CA GLU A 63 -4.23 -0.65 -15.71
C GLU A 63 -5.17 -1.59 -14.97
N ARG A 64 -4.62 -2.64 -14.35
CA ARG A 64 -5.33 -3.30 -13.25
C ARG A 64 -5.71 -2.21 -12.25
N PRO A 65 -6.97 -2.12 -11.80
CA PRO A 65 -7.35 -1.17 -10.77
C PRO A 65 -6.47 -1.41 -9.54
N THR A 66 -5.52 -0.51 -9.28
CA THR A 66 -4.61 -0.62 -8.15
C THR A 66 -5.27 0.00 -6.92
N ALA A 67 -5.55 -0.80 -5.90
CA ALA A 67 -6.22 -0.32 -4.70
C ALA A 67 -5.30 0.58 -3.88
N SER A 68 -5.77 1.76 -3.45
CA SER A 68 -4.98 2.58 -2.53
C SER A 68 -5.02 2.02 -1.11
N LEU A 69 -4.15 2.53 -0.22
CA LEU A 69 -4.22 2.18 1.20
C LEU A 69 -5.56 2.61 1.80
N GLY A 70 -6.08 3.76 1.37
CA GLY A 70 -7.40 4.26 1.78
C GLY A 70 -8.52 3.29 1.41
N GLU A 71 -8.52 2.80 0.16
CA GLU A 71 -9.49 1.79 -0.29
C GLU A 71 -9.38 0.49 0.52
N THR A 72 -8.16 0.00 0.74
CA THR A 72 -7.93 -1.22 1.55
C THR A 72 -8.50 -1.08 2.97
N LEU A 73 -8.31 0.09 3.60
CA LEU A 73 -8.85 0.39 4.92
C LEU A 73 -10.38 0.56 4.89
N GLY A 74 -10.91 1.18 3.84
CA GLY A 74 -12.36 1.33 3.63
C GLY A 74 -13.04 -0.03 3.51
N LEU A 75 -12.46 -0.96 2.73
CA LEU A 75 -12.93 -2.34 2.60
C LEU A 75 -12.89 -3.06 3.96
N ALA A 76 -11.82 -2.85 4.74
CA ALA A 76 -11.70 -3.44 6.08
C ALA A 76 -12.81 -2.99 7.04
N VAL A 77 -13.16 -1.70 7.00
CA VAL A 77 -14.24 -1.13 7.82
C VAL A 77 -15.60 -1.63 7.32
N ARG A 78 -15.81 -1.64 6.01
CA ARG A 78 -17.02 -2.16 5.37
C ARG A 78 -17.28 -3.61 5.75
N ASP A 79 -16.27 -4.45 5.68
CA ASP A 79 -16.34 -5.87 6.02
C ASP A 79 -16.35 -6.10 7.55
N LYS A 80 -16.52 -5.04 8.36
CA LYS A 80 -16.56 -5.04 9.83
C LYS A 80 -15.32 -5.65 10.49
N LYS A 81 -14.19 -5.74 9.77
CA LYS A 81 -12.91 -6.22 10.28
C LYS A 81 -12.18 -5.18 11.13
N LEU A 82 -12.47 -3.89 10.88
CA LEU A 82 -11.95 -2.74 11.63
C LEU A 82 -13.07 -1.77 12.01
N ASN A 83 -12.86 -1.01 13.09
CA ASN A 83 -13.77 0.05 13.54
C ASN A 83 -13.57 1.33 12.71
N LEU A 84 -14.65 1.99 12.29
CA LEU A 84 -14.63 3.19 11.44
C LEU A 84 -13.82 4.33 12.08
N ASP A 85 -14.28 4.86 13.20
CA ASP A 85 -13.71 6.05 13.85
C ASP A 85 -12.22 5.87 14.16
N THR A 86 -11.84 4.69 14.66
CA THR A 86 -10.44 4.39 15.00
C THR A 86 -9.57 4.30 13.74
N THR A 87 -10.10 3.72 12.67
CA THR A 87 -9.36 3.54 11.41
C THR A 87 -9.20 4.87 10.68
N GLU A 88 -10.26 5.67 10.63
CA GLU A 88 -10.25 7.00 10.03
C GLU A 88 -9.29 7.93 10.77
N ALA A 89 -9.38 7.99 12.11
CA ALA A 89 -8.45 8.79 12.91
C ALA A 89 -6.98 8.37 12.68
N ARG A 90 -6.71 7.07 12.58
CA ARG A 90 -5.38 6.54 12.29
C ARG A 90 -4.91 6.88 10.87
N LEU A 91 -5.80 6.82 9.88
CA LEU A 91 -5.50 7.22 8.50
C LEU A 91 -5.17 8.72 8.43
N LEU A 92 -5.98 9.58 9.05
CA LEU A 92 -5.75 11.01 9.11
C LEU A 92 -4.44 11.36 9.84
N LEU A 93 -4.12 10.65 10.92
CA LEU A 93 -2.84 10.82 11.61
C LEU A 93 -1.65 10.50 10.70
N LEU A 94 -1.74 9.41 9.92
CA LEU A 94 -0.72 9.01 8.96
C LEU A 94 -0.53 10.06 7.88
N CYS A 95 -1.63 10.63 7.38
CA CYS A 95 -1.62 11.69 6.36
C CYS A 95 -0.91 12.98 6.82
N ARG A 96 -0.79 13.23 8.12
CA ARG A 96 -0.09 14.40 8.67
C ARG A 96 1.41 14.20 8.82
N GLN A 97 1.91 12.96 8.72
CA GLN A 97 3.32 12.66 8.95
C GLN A 97 4.22 13.14 7.80
N ASP A 98 5.47 13.45 8.15
CA ASP A 98 6.56 13.56 7.20
C ASP A 98 7.00 12.17 6.72
N VAL A 99 7.96 12.12 5.79
CA VAL A 99 8.49 10.85 5.27
C VAL A 99 8.99 9.96 6.40
N THR A 100 9.72 10.51 7.38
CA THR A 100 10.28 9.74 8.49
C THR A 100 9.18 9.16 9.39
N GLY A 101 8.21 9.99 9.78
CA GLY A 101 7.07 9.58 10.60
C GLY A 101 6.19 8.54 9.91
N LEU A 102 5.99 8.68 8.60
CA LEU A 102 5.28 7.71 7.78
C LEU A 102 5.95 6.34 7.84
N HIS A 103 7.25 6.26 7.56
CA HIS A 103 8.00 5.00 7.63
C HIS A 103 8.01 4.38 9.03
N ARG A 104 7.92 5.19 10.09
CA ARG A 104 7.82 4.71 11.47
C ARG A 104 6.44 4.13 11.80
N GLN A 105 5.36 4.75 11.32
CA GLN A 105 3.99 4.36 11.66
C GLN A 105 3.43 3.25 10.76
N LEU A 106 3.90 3.17 9.51
CA LEU A 106 3.41 2.25 8.50
C LEU A 106 3.54 0.76 8.91
N PRO A 107 4.65 0.27 9.50
CA PRO A 107 4.78 -1.12 9.90
C PRO A 107 3.71 -1.58 10.89
N GLY A 108 3.35 -0.73 11.85
CA GLY A 108 2.31 -1.04 12.82
C GLY A 108 0.93 -1.18 12.16
N LEU A 109 0.63 -0.35 11.16
CA LEU A 109 -0.65 -0.40 10.43
C LEU A 109 -0.73 -1.65 9.54
N VAL A 110 0.34 -1.92 8.79
CA VAL A 110 0.43 -3.10 7.92
C VAL A 110 0.35 -4.40 8.74
N ARG A 111 0.97 -4.46 9.91
CA ARG A 111 0.81 -5.59 10.83
C ARG A 111 -0.64 -5.79 11.28
N GLN A 112 -1.37 -4.71 11.56
CA GLN A 112 -2.79 -4.80 11.90
C GLN A 112 -3.63 -5.31 10.73
N LEU A 113 -3.39 -4.80 9.52
CA LEU A 113 -4.09 -5.26 8.30
C LEU A 113 -3.82 -6.74 8.03
N THR A 114 -2.56 -7.15 8.09
CA THR A 114 -2.17 -8.55 7.85
C THR A 114 -2.74 -9.50 8.90
N ALA A 115 -2.85 -9.09 10.17
CA ALA A 115 -3.53 -9.86 11.21
C ALA A 115 -5.04 -10.01 10.98
N LYS A 116 -5.64 -9.18 10.13
CA LYS A 116 -7.04 -9.26 9.67
C LYS A 116 -7.18 -9.87 8.27
N GLU A 117 -6.12 -10.53 7.80
CA GLU A 117 -6.04 -11.16 6.49
C GLU A 117 -6.24 -10.18 5.32
N LEU A 118 -5.92 -8.90 5.52
CA LEU A 118 -5.96 -7.89 4.46
C LEU A 118 -4.55 -7.63 3.94
N THR A 119 -4.38 -7.63 2.62
CA THR A 119 -3.13 -7.24 1.95
C THR A 119 -3.30 -5.88 1.28
N PRO A 120 -2.51 -4.85 1.66
CA PRO A 120 -2.44 -3.65 0.84
C PRO A 120 -1.83 -3.99 -0.53
N ASP A 121 -2.21 -3.24 -1.56
CA ASP A 121 -1.54 -3.27 -2.85
C ASP A 121 -0.11 -2.70 -2.70
N TRP A 122 0.88 -3.59 -2.71
CA TRP A 122 2.30 -3.24 -2.54
C TRP A 122 2.82 -2.33 -3.65
N GLY A 123 2.37 -2.53 -4.88
CA GLY A 123 2.81 -1.73 -6.03
C GLY A 123 2.28 -0.31 -5.91
N ARG A 124 1.01 -0.16 -5.54
CA ARG A 124 0.42 1.16 -5.28
C ARG A 124 1.06 1.85 -4.10
N LEU A 125 1.24 1.13 -2.98
CA LEU A 125 1.85 1.68 -1.79
C LEU A 125 3.29 2.13 -2.05
N LEU A 126 4.08 1.38 -2.82
CA LEU A 126 5.43 1.77 -3.23
C LEU A 126 5.44 3.11 -4.00
N ILE A 127 4.52 3.27 -4.95
CA ILE A 127 4.39 4.52 -5.74
C ILE A 127 4.00 5.69 -4.83
N ASP A 128 3.06 5.47 -3.93
CA ASP A 128 2.56 6.49 -3.00
C ASP A 128 3.66 6.93 -2.01
N LEU A 129 4.43 5.99 -1.45
CA LEU A 129 5.58 6.28 -0.57
C LEU A 129 6.70 7.00 -1.32
N SER A 130 6.99 6.59 -2.56
CA SER A 130 8.00 7.23 -3.41
C SER A 130 7.66 8.70 -3.70
N ARG A 131 6.37 9.01 -3.83
CA ARG A 131 5.87 10.37 -4.07
C ARG A 131 5.72 11.21 -2.81
N TRP A 132 5.80 10.60 -1.63
CA TRP A 132 5.52 11.29 -0.36
C TRP A 132 6.47 12.46 -0.11
N GLY A 133 7.74 12.36 -0.52
CA GLY A 133 8.74 13.41 -0.30
C GLY A 133 8.53 14.70 -1.09
N HIS A 134 7.78 14.68 -2.21
CA HIS A 134 7.62 15.82 -3.11
C HIS A 134 6.16 16.09 -3.51
N GLY A 135 5.23 15.20 -3.16
CA GLY A 135 3.83 15.27 -3.58
C GLY A 135 2.87 14.65 -2.57
N ARG A 136 3.17 14.78 -1.26
CA ARG A 136 2.37 14.23 -0.16
C ARG A 136 0.89 14.55 -0.31
N ASP A 137 0.54 15.81 -0.52
CA ASP A 137 -0.86 16.26 -0.46
C ASP A 137 -1.73 15.58 -1.52
N ARG A 138 -1.15 15.23 -2.68
CA ARG A 138 -1.83 14.46 -3.72
C ARG A 138 -2.09 13.01 -3.30
N VAL A 139 -1.15 12.39 -2.60
CA VAL A 139 -1.30 11.03 -2.07
C VAL A 139 -2.31 11.01 -0.93
N VAL A 140 -2.21 11.96 0.00
CA VAL A 140 -3.14 12.13 1.12
C VAL A 140 -4.56 12.33 0.63
N LYS A 141 -4.77 13.27 -0.30
CA LYS A 141 -6.08 13.52 -0.90
C LYS A 141 -6.67 12.23 -1.48
N ARG A 142 -5.87 11.47 -2.22
CA ARG A 142 -6.31 10.20 -2.80
C ARG A 142 -6.69 9.18 -1.74
N TRP A 143 -5.84 8.95 -0.74
CA TRP A 143 -6.13 7.98 0.32
C TRP A 143 -7.42 8.32 1.07
N ILE A 144 -7.62 9.59 1.42
CA ILE A 144 -8.85 10.04 2.11
C ILE A 144 -10.06 9.85 1.18
N GLN A 145 -9.97 10.28 -0.07
CA GLN A 145 -11.08 10.15 -1.03
C GLN A 145 -11.45 8.69 -1.29
N ASP A 146 -10.47 7.82 -1.51
CA ASP A 146 -10.72 6.41 -1.78
C ASP A 146 -11.32 5.72 -0.54
N PHE A 147 -10.82 6.04 0.67
CA PHE A 147 -11.42 5.54 1.92
C PHE A 147 -12.90 5.91 2.03
N HIS A 148 -13.24 7.19 1.88
CA HIS A 148 -14.63 7.65 1.97
C HIS A 148 -15.51 7.10 0.84
N ARG A 149 -14.99 7.01 -0.39
CA ARG A 149 -15.73 6.41 -1.51
C ARG A 149 -16.07 4.96 -1.23
N THR A 150 -15.12 4.17 -0.72
CA THR A 150 -15.36 2.76 -0.41
C THR A 150 -16.42 2.56 0.68
N ILE A 151 -16.43 3.39 1.73
CA ILE A 151 -17.46 3.30 2.77
C ILE A 151 -18.82 3.80 2.28
N SER A 152 -18.86 4.87 1.48
CA SER A 152 -20.12 5.45 0.96
C SER A 152 -20.81 4.57 -0.07
N LEU A 153 -20.05 3.91 -0.96
CA LEU A 153 -20.60 2.94 -1.93
C LEU A 153 -21.40 1.80 -1.27
N THR A 154 -21.14 1.53 0.01
CA THR A 154 -21.86 0.51 0.77
C THR A 154 -23.21 1.00 1.24
N VAL A 155 -23.31 2.27 1.63
CA VAL A 155 -24.57 2.89 2.08
C VAL A 155 -25.57 2.92 0.92
N ASP A 156 -25.08 3.27 -0.27
CA ASP A 156 -25.92 3.34 -1.47
C ASP A 156 -26.39 1.93 -1.92
N ASN A 157 -25.52 0.91 -1.86
CA ASN A 157 -25.89 -0.48 -2.17
C ASN A 157 -26.86 -1.09 -1.15
N ALA A 158 -26.65 -0.84 0.15
CA ALA A 158 -27.54 -1.35 1.19
C ALA A 158 -28.93 -0.68 1.14
N ASN A 159 -29.03 0.56 0.68
CA ASN A 159 -30.32 1.23 0.52
C ASN A 159 -31.10 0.73 -0.72
N SER A 160 -30.39 0.29 -1.77
CA SER A 160 -31.02 -0.25 -2.99
C SER A 160 -31.50 -1.70 -2.83
N GLU A 161 -30.83 -2.53 -2.02
CA GLU A 161 -31.30 -3.89 -1.69
C GLU A 161 -32.54 -3.92 -0.77
N ASN A 162 -32.88 -2.83 -0.09
CA ASN A 162 -34.06 -2.74 0.79
C ASN A 162 -35.30 -2.16 0.09
N GLU A 163 -35.18 -1.69 -1.15
CA GLU A 163 -36.27 -1.10 -1.95
C GLU A 163 -36.82 -2.03 -3.04
N GLU A 164 -36.31 -3.27 -3.16
CA GLU A 164 -36.84 -4.38 -3.99
C GLU A 164 -37.55 -5.45 -3.13
#